data_AF-A0A934NL79-F1
#
_entry.id   AF-A0A934NL79-F1
#
_cell.length_a   1.000
_cell.length_b   1.000
_cell.length_c   1.000
_cell.angle_alpha   90.00
_cell.angle_beta   90.00
_cell.angle_gamma   90.00
#
_symmetry.space_group_name_H-M   'P 1'
#
loop_
_entity.id
_entity.type
_entity.pdbx_description
1 polymer ?
#
loop_
_entity_poly.entity_id
_entity_poly.type
_entity_poly.pdbx_seq_one_letter_code
_entity_poly.pdbx_strand_id
1 'polypeptide(L)' 'VEDTPGVTRDRIYSSAEWLNYDFNLIDTGGIDIGDEPFLAQIRHQAEIAMDEADVIIFMVNGRDGVTS' A
#
# COMPACT_ATOMS: atom_id res chain seq x y z
N VAL A 1 10.27 -6.03 -23.09
CA VAL A 1 8.87 -5.66 -22.78
C VAL A 1 8.99 -4.34 -22.04
N GLU A 2 8.46 -3.26 -22.61
CA GLU A 2 8.76 -1.88 -22.16
C GLU A 2 8.14 -1.57 -20.79
N ASP A 3 8.99 -1.31 -19.79
CA ASP A 3 8.61 -0.61 -18.57
C ASP A 3 8.49 0.89 -18.89
N THR A 4 7.26 1.35 -19.11
CA THR A 4 6.98 2.79 -19.19
C THR A 4 6.70 3.29 -17.76
N PRO A 5 7.50 4.23 -17.22
CA PRO A 5 7.22 4.82 -15.92
C PRO A 5 5.95 5.66 -16.05
N GLY A 6 4.87 5.28 -15.35
CA GLY A 6 3.63 6.05 -15.34
C GLY A 6 2.32 5.25 -15.43
N VAL A 7 2.36 3.92 -15.49
CA VAL A 7 1.15 3.09 -15.42
C VAL A 7 1.47 1.74 -14.76
N THR A 8 1.52 1.73 -13.43
CA THR A 8 1.26 0.51 -12.67
C THR A 8 -0.05 0.76 -11.93
N ARG A 9 -1.16 0.54 -12.65
CA ARG A 9 -2.50 0.44 -12.01
C ARG A 9 -2.63 -0.84 -11.19
N ASP A 10 -1.67 -1.74 -11.32
CA ASP A 10 -1.63 -2.99 -10.60
C ASP A 10 -1.13 -2.69 -9.19
N ARG A 11 -2.07 -2.70 -8.24
CA ARG A 11 -1.81 -2.82 -6.82
C ARG A 11 -0.63 -3.78 -6.61
N ILE A 12 0.35 -3.37 -5.83
CA ILE A 12 1.53 -4.17 -5.56
C ILE A 12 1.12 -5.29 -4.60
N TYR A 13 0.45 -6.31 -5.13
CA TYR A 13 0.35 -7.61 -4.49
C TYR A 13 1.65 -8.33 -4.76
N SER A 14 2.39 -8.60 -3.70
CA SER A 14 3.60 -9.40 -3.78
C SER A 14 3.45 -10.62 -2.88
N SER A 15 3.80 -11.80 -3.39
CA SER A 15 3.97 -12.96 -2.54
C SER A 15 5.27 -12.80 -1.74
N ALA A 16 5.21 -13.05 -0.44
CA ALA A 16 6.33 -12.91 0.48
C ALA A 16 6.42 -14.12 1.41
N GLU A 17 7.64 -14.43 1.84
CA GLU A 17 7.92 -15.45 2.84
C GLU A 17 8.70 -14.83 4.01
N TRP A 18 8.24 -15.04 5.24
CA TRP A 18 8.99 -14.66 6.44
C TRP A 18 8.76 -15.64 7.58
N LEU A 19 9.85 -16.11 8.22
CA LEU A 19 9.80 -17.09 9.32
C LEU A 19 8.98 -18.36 8.98
N ASN A 20 9.07 -18.84 7.75
CA ASN A 20 8.29 -19.96 7.19
C ASN A 20 6.78 -19.69 7.08
N TYR A 21 6.36 -18.42 7.04
CA TYR A 21 5.01 -18.03 6.69
C TYR A 21 5.01 -17.43 5.28
N ASP A 22 4.24 -18.05 4.39
CA ASP A 22 3.90 -17.50 3.08
C ASP A 22 2.66 -16.62 3.21
N PHE A 23 2.71 -15.41 2.65
CA PHE A 23 1.58 -14.49 2.64
C PHE A 23 1.63 -13.56 1.43
N ASN A 24 0.48 -12.95 1.13
CA ASN A 24 0.42 -11.86 0.17
C ASN A 24 0.59 -10.54 0.91
N LEU A 25 1.51 -9.71 0.44
CA LEU A 25 1.74 -8.36 0.92
C LEU A 25 1.00 -7.38 0.01
N ILE A 26 0.28 -6.45 0.62
CA ILE A 26 -0.42 -5.35 -0.04
C ILE A 26 0.22 -4.04 0.43
N ASP A 27 0.79 -3.27 -0.49
CA ASP A 27 1.26 -1.91 -0.19
C ASP A 27 0.14 -0.90 -0.47
N THR A 28 -0.35 -0.25 0.59
CA THR A 28 -1.36 0.82 0.50
C THR A 28 -0.76 2.19 0.16
N GLY A 29 0.57 2.32 0.25
CA GLY A 29 1.29 3.53 -0.12
C GLY A 29 1.78 3.49 -1.58
N GLY A 30 2.26 4.64 -2.06
CA GLY A 30 3.07 4.69 -3.29
C GLY A 30 2.35 4.53 -4.62
N ILE A 31 1.02 4.37 -4.66
CA ILE A 31 0.25 4.32 -5.91
C ILE A 31 -0.37 5.70 -6.17
N ASP A 32 0.06 6.35 -7.25
CA ASP A 32 -0.56 7.58 -7.74
C ASP A 32 -1.76 7.23 -8.63
N ILE A 33 -2.97 7.42 -8.09
CA ILE A 33 -4.23 7.14 -8.80
C ILE A 33 -4.70 8.40 -9.53
N GLY A 34 -3.86 8.94 -10.41
CA GLY A 34 -4.20 10.09 -11.26
C GLY A 34 -4.43 11.41 -10.49
N ASP A 35 -5.32 12.26 -10.99
CA ASP A 35 -5.49 13.65 -10.52
C ASP A 35 -6.23 13.82 -9.17
N GLU A 36 -6.48 12.73 -8.41
CA GLU A 36 -7.16 12.81 -7.12
C GLU A 36 -6.26 13.41 -6.03
N PRO A 37 -6.80 14.16 -5.04
CA PRO A 37 -6.01 14.64 -3.92
C PRO A 37 -5.31 13.49 -3.18
N PHE A 38 -4.03 13.65 -2.87
CA PHE A 38 -3.19 12.62 -2.25
C PHE A 38 -3.82 11.97 -1.00
N LEU A 39 -4.49 12.75 -0.14
CA LEU A 39 -5.20 12.24 1.03
C LEU A 39 -6.39 11.34 0.68
N ALA A 40 -7.13 11.65 -0.39
CA ALA A 40 -8.24 10.83 -0.86
C ALA A 40 -7.73 9.48 -1.40
N GLN A 41 -6.58 9.50 -2.10
CA GLN A 41 -5.93 8.28 -2.59
C GLN A 41 -5.48 7.37 -1.44
N ILE A 42 -4.79 7.92 -0.43
CA ILE A 42 -4.37 7.17 0.77
C ILE A 42 -5.58 6.53 1.45
N ARG A 43 -6.64 7.31 1.64
CA ARG A 43 -7.86 6.83 2.30
C ARG A 43 -8.49 5.66 1.54
N HIS A 44 -8.62 5.79 0.22
CA HIS A 44 -9.21 4.74 -0.61
C HIS A 44 -8.40 3.45 -0.55
N GLN A 45 -7.07 3.53 -0.61
CA GLN A 45 -6.20 2.35 -0.47
C GLN A 45 -6.30 1.71 0.91
N ALA A 46 -6.37 2.51 1.97
CA ALA A 46 -6.56 2.01 3.33
C ALA A 46 -7.92 1.30 3.49
N GLU A 47 -9.00 1.84 2.92
CA GLU A 47 -10.33 1.22 2.92
C GLU A 47 -10.32 -0.14 2.22
N ILE A 48 -9.71 -0.24 1.03
CA ILE A 48 -9.57 -1.50 0.30
C ILE A 48 -8.75 -2.52 1.12
N ALA A 49 -7.61 -2.12 1.68
CA ALA A 49 -6.77 -3.03 2.46
C ALA A 49 -7.47 -3.50 3.73
N MET A 50 -8.31 -2.67 4.36
CA MET A 50 -9.14 -3.08 5.50
C MET A 50 -10.17 -4.16 5.11
N ASP A 51 -10.69 -4.11 3.88
CA ASP A 51 -11.67 -5.08 3.40
C ASP A 51 -11.04 -6.40 2.93
N GLU A 52 -9.83 -6.36 2.37
CA GLU A 52 -9.18 -7.52 1.74
C GLU A 52 -8.16 -8.23 2.63
N ALA A 53 -7.51 -7.52 3.56
CA ALA A 53 -6.42 -8.10 4.35
C ALA A 53 -6.93 -8.86 5.57
N ASP A 54 -6.33 -10.03 5.83
CA ASP A 54 -6.55 -10.76 7.09
C ASP A 54 -5.88 -10.04 8.28
N VAL A 55 -4.79 -9.31 8.03
CA VAL A 55 -3.99 -8.61 9.05
C VAL A 55 -3.50 -7.27 8.52
N ILE A 56 -3.60 -6.22 9.34
CA ILE A 56 -3.14 -4.87 9.01
C ILE A 56 -1.89 -4.51 9.83
N ILE A 57 -0.84 -4.06 9.15
CA ILE A 57 0.37 -3.49 9.78
C ILE A 57 0.32 -1.97 9.63
N PHE A 58 -0.07 -1.26 10.69
CA PHE A 58 -0.06 0.20 10.70
C PHE A 58 1.33 0.72 11.06
N MET A 59 2.06 1.22 10.06
CA MET A 59 3.44 1.69 10.20
C MET A 59 3.51 3.21 10.32
N VAL A 60 4.29 3.70 11.29
CA VAL A 60 4.47 5.14 11.57
C VAL A 60 5.95 5.51 11.75
N ASN A 61 6.29 6.79 11.54
CA ASN A 61 7.64 7.28 11.79
C ASN A 61 7.85 7.67 13.26
N GLY A 62 8.54 6.82 14.02
CA GLY A 62 8.85 7.07 15.44
C GLY A 62 9.81 8.23 15.72
N ARG A 63 10.52 8.76 14.71
CA ARG A 63 11.42 9.91 14.87
C ARG A 63 10.65 11.23 14.91
N ASP A 64 9.58 11.32 14.11
CA ASP A 64 8.75 12.52 14.01
C ASP A 64 7.70 12.57 15.14
N GLY A 65 7.42 11.41 15.75
CA GLY A 65 6.43 11.29 16.82
C GLY A 65 5.00 11.28 16.28
N VAL A 66 4.04 11.62 17.14
CA VAL A 66 2.62 11.66 16.77
C VAL A 66 2.35 12.92 15.96
N THR A 67 1.73 12.75 14.78
CA THR A 67 1.25 13.83 13.93
C THR A 67 -0.23 14.11 14.19
N SER A 68 -0.69 15.34 13.92
CA SER A 68 -2.05 15.84 14.19
C SER A 68 -2.66 16.54 12.99
#